data_AF-A0A0A0LR34-F1
#
_entry.id   AF-A0A0A0LR34-F1
#
_cell.length_a   1.000
_cell.length_b   1.000
_cell.length_c   1.000
_cell.angle_alpha   90.00
_cell.angle_beta   90.00
_cell.angle_gamma   90.00
#
_symmetry.space_group_name_H-M   'P 1'
#
loop_
_entity.id
_entity.type
_entity.pdbx_description
1 polymer ?
#
loop_
_entity_poly.entity_id
_entity_poly.type
_entity_poly.pdbx_seq_one_letter_code
_entity_poly.pdbx_strand_id
1 'polypeptide(L)'
;MAFVCPIDSKYPNEISALLSPHSPHQVQEYFDQLVWTRQCRGLRVKQNGAFGKGVFADAAFKEGDLVLKDQMLVGSQHTSNKMDCLVCSFCFRFVGSIELQIGRKLYFQDLGVSTNHQCDMEPSSPISEDCMETESDDGQEIELENNESMGACSSSNSKGADLPKGLVESLMNGGLSLPHSNEFAMPPAIPCPGGCGEAFYCSKSCAEADWEVFHLLLCTGGKTEPSRREALLKFIQHANDTNDIFLLAAKAISSTILKYKKLKLASSGQQMKYGTCPILNNADLSILLEAWKPISMGHKRRWWDCIALPDDVEPSNEAAFRMQIREMAFMSLQLLKEAIFDVGCEPLFSLEIYGHIIGMFELNNLDLVVASPVEDYFLYIDELSSPYKERAEEITRPLLDALGDSYSICCQGTAFFPLQSCMNHSCYPNAKAFKREEDRDGQATIIALRPIHPGEEVTISYIDEDLPFDQRRALLADYGFECRCPKCLQEHP
;
A
#
# COMPACT_ATOMS: atom_id res chain seq x y z
N MET A 1 9.26 -7.95 32.31
CA MET A 1 7.97 -7.34 32.73
C MET A 1 7.38 -6.71 31.49
N ALA A 2 6.07 -6.73 31.29
CA ALA A 2 5.46 -6.02 30.17
C ALA A 2 5.74 -4.51 30.29
N PHE A 3 6.28 -3.91 29.23
CA PHE A 3 6.49 -2.47 29.17
C PHE A 3 5.13 -1.76 29.12
N VAL A 4 4.95 -0.73 29.93
CA VAL A 4 3.74 0.09 30.00
C VAL A 4 4.10 1.48 29.46
N CYS A 5 3.43 1.92 28.39
CA CYS A 5 3.63 3.28 27.90
C CYS A 5 3.09 4.29 28.93
N PRO A 6 3.87 5.29 29.37
CA PRO A 6 3.41 6.27 30.35
C PRO A 6 2.18 7.07 29.91
N ILE A 7 1.91 7.16 28.60
CA ILE A 7 0.73 7.84 28.04
C ILE A 7 -0.55 7.03 28.26
N ASP A 8 -0.48 5.69 28.20
CA ASP A 8 -1.64 4.81 28.40
C ASP A 8 -2.21 4.98 29.81
N SER A 9 -1.33 5.06 30.82
CA SER A 9 -1.67 5.35 32.22
C SER A 9 -2.10 6.79 32.48
N LYS A 10 -1.80 7.73 31.57
CA LYS A 10 -2.05 9.17 31.73
C LYS A 10 -3.38 9.62 31.12
N TYR A 11 -3.82 8.99 30.03
CA TYR A 11 -5.02 9.37 29.27
C TYR A 11 -5.98 8.20 28.97
N PRO A 12 -6.32 7.34 29.97
CA PRO A 12 -7.13 6.15 29.73
C PRO A 12 -8.53 6.46 29.19
N ASN A 13 -9.11 7.62 29.54
CA ASN A 13 -10.44 8.03 29.08
C ASN A 13 -10.41 8.50 27.63
N GLU A 14 -9.41 9.29 27.26
CA GLU A 14 -9.24 9.86 25.92
C GLU A 14 -8.82 8.78 24.91
N ILE A 15 -7.97 7.85 25.32
CA ILE A 15 -7.60 6.65 24.52
C ILE A 15 -8.84 5.77 24.32
N SER A 16 -9.63 5.53 25.38
CA SER A 16 -10.89 4.79 25.27
C SER A 16 -11.88 5.49 24.34
N ALA A 17 -11.99 6.82 24.37
CA ALA A 17 -12.83 7.60 23.47
C ALA A 17 -12.38 7.52 22.00
N LEU A 18 -11.06 7.55 21.73
CA LEU A 18 -10.48 7.41 20.39
C LEU A 18 -10.66 5.98 19.81
N LEU A 19 -10.66 4.96 20.67
CA LEU A 19 -10.84 3.55 20.27
C LEU A 19 -12.31 3.09 20.29
N SER A 20 -13.22 3.91 20.81
CA SER A 20 -14.64 3.54 20.95
C SER A 20 -15.30 3.35 19.56
N PRO A 21 -16.09 2.28 19.36
CA PRO A 21 -16.80 2.06 18.11
C PRO A 21 -17.87 3.13 17.88
N HIS A 22 -17.99 3.60 16.63
CA HIS A 22 -19.02 4.56 16.25
C HIS A 22 -20.41 3.92 16.20
N SER A 23 -21.44 4.71 16.51
CA SER A 23 -22.82 4.26 16.32
C SER A 23 -23.15 4.09 14.82
N PRO A 24 -24.07 3.18 14.45
CA PRO A 24 -24.40 2.94 13.03
C PRO A 24 -24.83 4.19 12.26
N HIS A 25 -25.46 5.17 12.93
CA HIS A 25 -25.77 6.47 12.32
C HIS A 25 -24.51 7.24 11.92
N GLN A 26 -23.51 7.33 12.81
CA GLN A 26 -22.26 8.05 12.54
C GLN A 26 -21.41 7.36 11.47
N VAL A 27 -21.48 6.03 11.39
CA VAL A 27 -20.85 5.23 10.33
C VAL A 27 -21.54 5.52 8.98
N GLN A 28 -22.87 5.44 8.92
CA GLN A 28 -23.63 5.75 7.71
C GLN A 28 -23.43 7.19 7.24
N GLU A 29 -23.51 8.16 8.14
CA GLU A 29 -23.29 9.59 7.87
C GLU A 29 -21.90 9.86 7.28
N TYR A 30 -20.86 9.23 7.84
CA TYR A 30 -19.49 9.34 7.32
C TYR A 30 -19.37 8.78 5.91
N PHE A 31 -19.91 7.58 5.66
CA PHE A 31 -19.78 6.96 4.34
C PHE A 31 -20.67 7.61 3.27
N ASP A 32 -21.88 8.04 3.60
CA ASP A 32 -22.73 8.82 2.68
C ASP A 32 -22.04 10.14 2.30
N GLN A 33 -21.39 10.82 3.27
CA GLN A 33 -20.57 12.01 3.01
C GLN A 33 -19.33 11.70 2.15
N LEU A 34 -18.67 10.56 2.38
CA LEU A 34 -17.47 10.15 1.65
C LEU A 34 -17.78 9.80 0.18
N VAL A 35 -18.83 9.00 -0.03
CA VAL A 35 -19.37 8.65 -1.36
C VAL A 35 -19.76 9.92 -2.14
N TRP A 36 -20.46 10.85 -1.50
CA TRP A 36 -20.86 12.12 -2.11
C TRP A 36 -19.65 13.00 -2.48
N THR A 37 -18.71 13.21 -1.53
CA THR A 37 -17.56 14.10 -1.75
C THR A 37 -16.55 13.56 -2.75
N ARG A 38 -16.39 12.23 -2.84
CA ARG A 38 -15.58 11.53 -3.86
C ARG A 38 -16.31 11.31 -5.18
N GLN A 39 -17.60 11.65 -5.27
CA GLN A 39 -18.46 11.45 -6.43
C GLN A 39 -18.57 9.99 -6.89
N CYS A 40 -18.49 9.03 -5.96
CA CYS A 40 -18.63 7.59 -6.24
C CYS A 40 -20.09 7.27 -6.56
N ARG A 41 -20.47 7.31 -7.84
CA ARG A 41 -21.88 7.16 -8.26
C ARG A 41 -22.34 5.71 -8.21
N GLY A 42 -23.62 5.51 -7.89
CA GLY A 42 -24.24 4.19 -7.94
C GLY A 42 -23.84 3.23 -6.81
N LEU A 43 -23.19 3.71 -5.75
CA LEU A 43 -22.78 2.91 -4.59
C LEU A 43 -23.27 3.52 -3.27
N ARG A 44 -23.40 2.66 -2.26
CA ARG A 44 -23.68 3.03 -0.86
C ARG A 44 -23.04 2.01 0.09
N VAL A 45 -22.30 2.46 1.09
CA VAL A 45 -21.90 1.59 2.22
C VAL A 45 -23.10 1.44 3.16
N LYS A 46 -23.39 0.22 3.63
CA LYS A 46 -24.39 -0.05 4.66
C LYS A 46 -23.73 -0.84 5.79
N GLN A 47 -24.24 -0.71 7.02
CA GLN A 47 -23.83 -1.58 8.12
C GLN A 47 -24.84 -2.72 8.31
N ASN A 48 -24.37 -3.97 8.22
CA ASN A 48 -25.17 -5.18 8.43
C ASN A 48 -24.70 -5.88 9.71
N GLY A 49 -25.63 -6.14 10.64
CA GLY A 49 -25.32 -6.76 11.93
C GLY A 49 -24.70 -8.15 11.87
N ALA A 50 -24.75 -8.84 10.72
CA ALA A 50 -24.11 -10.14 10.50
C ALA A 50 -22.68 -10.08 9.93
N PHE A 51 -22.32 -9.00 9.21
CA PHE A 51 -21.07 -8.92 8.42
C PHE A 51 -20.27 -7.62 8.61
N GLY A 52 -20.71 -6.72 9.50
CA GLY A 52 -20.04 -5.43 9.71
C GLY A 52 -20.45 -4.39 8.67
N LYS A 53 -19.53 -3.98 7.80
CA LYS A 53 -19.79 -3.02 6.70
C LYS A 53 -19.92 -3.79 5.40
N GLY A 54 -20.75 -3.32 4.47
CA GLY A 54 -20.86 -3.85 3.11
C GLY A 54 -21.08 -2.72 2.09
N VAL A 55 -20.47 -2.82 0.90
CA VAL A 55 -20.75 -1.91 -0.22
C VAL A 55 -21.89 -2.47 -1.05
N PHE A 56 -22.90 -1.67 -1.34
CA PHE A 56 -24.06 -2.06 -2.13
C PHE A 56 -24.21 -1.18 -3.36
N ALA A 57 -24.71 -1.77 -4.43
CA ALA A 57 -25.07 -1.05 -5.64
C ALA A 57 -26.39 -0.29 -5.44
N ASP A 58 -26.36 1.03 -5.56
CA ASP A 58 -27.54 1.91 -5.64
C ASP A 58 -27.96 2.16 -7.12
N ALA A 59 -27.16 1.68 -8.09
CA ALA A 59 -27.44 1.67 -9.53
C ALA A 59 -27.17 0.27 -10.13
N ALA A 60 -27.41 0.09 -11.44
CA ALA A 60 -27.06 -1.14 -12.15
C ALA A 60 -25.70 -0.98 -12.84
N PHE A 61 -24.87 -2.02 -12.77
CA PHE A 61 -23.59 -2.12 -13.49
C PHE A 61 -23.62 -3.33 -14.43
N LYS A 62 -22.94 -3.23 -15.56
CA LYS A 62 -22.64 -4.36 -16.47
C LYS A 62 -21.28 -4.95 -16.14
N GLU A 63 -21.04 -6.16 -16.63
CA GLU A 63 -19.69 -6.71 -16.77
C GLU A 63 -18.75 -5.71 -17.48
N GLY A 64 -17.56 -5.51 -16.91
CA GLY A 64 -16.56 -4.54 -17.38
C GLY A 64 -16.79 -3.08 -16.95
N ASP A 65 -17.96 -2.70 -16.41
CA ASP A 65 -18.18 -1.33 -15.94
C ASP A 65 -17.28 -1.00 -14.73
N LEU A 66 -16.79 0.24 -14.67
CA LEU A 66 -16.11 0.79 -13.50
C LEU A 66 -17.10 0.98 -12.35
N VAL A 67 -16.95 0.18 -11.29
CA VAL A 67 -17.82 0.21 -10.10
C VAL A 67 -17.33 1.27 -9.11
N LEU A 68 -16.02 1.33 -8.85
CA LEU A 68 -15.40 2.26 -7.91
C LEU A 68 -13.98 2.61 -8.35
N LYS A 69 -13.59 3.88 -8.22
CA LYS A 69 -12.18 4.29 -8.14
C LYS A 69 -11.96 5.00 -6.82
N ASP A 70 -11.38 4.30 -5.84
CA ASP A 70 -11.25 4.80 -4.47
C ASP A 70 -9.88 5.44 -4.21
N GLN A 71 -9.90 6.62 -3.58
CA GLN A 71 -8.68 7.30 -3.18
C GLN A 71 -8.20 6.74 -1.83
N MET A 72 -6.94 6.31 -1.75
CA MET A 72 -6.34 5.93 -0.47
C MET A 72 -6.54 7.02 0.60
N LEU A 73 -6.83 6.61 1.83
CA LEU A 73 -6.80 7.51 2.98
C LEU A 73 -5.37 7.69 3.50
N VAL A 74 -4.58 6.63 3.46
CA VAL A 74 -3.13 6.60 3.72
C VAL A 74 -2.52 5.55 2.79
N GLY A 75 -1.34 5.83 2.22
CA GLY A 75 -0.59 4.87 1.40
C GLY A 75 0.90 5.22 1.34
N SER A 76 1.73 4.21 1.05
CA SER A 76 3.18 4.35 0.86
C SER A 76 3.68 3.33 -0.16
N GLN A 77 4.67 3.74 -0.94
CA GLN A 77 5.51 2.84 -1.74
C GLN A 77 6.45 2.08 -0.78
N HIS A 78 6.69 0.79 -1.05
CA HIS A 78 7.66 -0.01 -0.30
C HIS A 78 9.07 0.59 -0.41
N THR A 79 9.93 0.44 0.60
CA THR A 79 11.25 1.10 0.57
C THR A 79 12.19 0.52 -0.49
N SER A 80 12.15 -0.79 -0.77
CA SER A 80 12.90 -1.42 -1.88
C SER A 80 12.55 -0.76 -3.22
N ASN A 81 11.25 -0.73 -3.55
CA ASN A 81 10.72 -0.30 -4.84
C ASN A 81 10.98 1.19 -5.20
N LYS A 82 11.34 2.05 -4.23
CA LYS A 82 11.67 3.49 -4.46
C LYS A 82 12.90 3.70 -5.33
N MET A 83 13.81 2.72 -5.37
CA MET A 83 15.03 2.81 -6.17
C MET A 83 14.71 2.57 -7.65
N ASP A 84 13.94 1.52 -7.93
CA ASP A 84 13.51 1.08 -9.25
C ASP A 84 12.42 1.97 -9.88
N CYS A 85 11.46 2.48 -9.09
CA CYS A 85 10.29 3.19 -9.59
C CYS A 85 10.21 4.62 -9.03
N LEU A 86 10.59 5.63 -9.84
CA LEU A 86 10.43 7.04 -9.46
C LEU A 86 9.00 7.52 -9.69
N VAL A 87 8.20 7.55 -8.62
CA VAL A 87 6.79 7.94 -8.64
C VAL A 87 6.48 9.18 -7.80
N CYS A 88 5.28 9.72 -7.95
CA CYS A 88 4.75 10.74 -7.07
C CYS A 88 4.46 10.17 -5.67
N SER A 89 5.07 10.73 -4.63
CA SER A 89 4.95 10.27 -3.23
C SER A 89 3.54 10.40 -2.61
N PHE A 90 2.58 10.97 -3.35
CA PHE A 90 1.18 11.18 -2.95
C PHE A 90 0.18 10.32 -3.73
N CYS A 91 0.34 10.19 -5.05
CA CYS A 91 -0.61 9.49 -5.93
C CYS A 91 0.02 8.32 -6.72
N PHE A 92 1.31 8.06 -6.53
CA PHE A 92 2.04 6.88 -7.03
C PHE A 92 2.08 6.71 -8.56
N ARG A 93 1.63 7.73 -9.30
CA ARG A 93 1.90 7.87 -10.73
C ARG A 93 3.39 8.12 -10.97
N PHE A 94 3.99 7.37 -11.90
CA PHE A 94 5.36 7.59 -12.40
C PHE A 94 5.58 9.03 -12.91
N VAL A 95 6.80 9.55 -12.74
CA VAL A 95 7.18 10.93 -13.09
C VAL A 95 8.53 11.00 -13.82
N GLY A 96 8.78 12.08 -14.57
CA GLY A 96 10.01 12.30 -15.31
C GLY A 96 9.89 11.90 -16.79
N SER A 97 10.77 11.01 -17.25
CA SER A 97 10.76 10.44 -18.61
C SER A 97 11.22 8.97 -18.56
N ILE A 98 11.05 8.24 -19.66
CA ILE A 98 11.49 6.84 -19.77
C ILE A 98 13.00 6.73 -19.53
N GLU A 99 13.77 7.67 -20.07
CA GLU A 99 15.21 7.77 -19.88
C GLU A 99 15.58 7.96 -18.40
N LEU A 100 14.83 8.76 -17.65
CA LEU A 100 15.10 8.95 -16.21
C LEU A 100 14.81 7.68 -15.39
N GLN A 101 13.76 6.92 -15.74
CA GLN A 101 13.44 5.65 -15.06
C GLN A 101 14.53 4.61 -15.34
N ILE A 102 14.83 4.36 -16.63
CA ILE A 102 15.88 3.41 -17.06
C ILE A 102 17.25 3.82 -16.48
N GLY A 103 17.62 5.10 -16.58
CA GLY A 103 18.90 5.61 -16.09
C GLY A 103 19.06 5.49 -14.57
N ARG A 104 18.01 5.78 -13.78
CA ARG A 104 18.04 5.55 -12.33
C ARG A 104 18.20 4.07 -11.99
N LYS A 105 17.49 3.21 -12.70
CA LYS A 105 17.51 1.77 -12.44
C LYS A 105 18.88 1.15 -12.68
N LEU A 106 19.46 1.40 -13.86
CA LEU A 106 20.82 0.97 -14.20
C LEU A 106 21.85 1.51 -13.18
N TYR A 107 21.72 2.78 -12.77
CA TYR A 107 22.60 3.38 -11.76
C TYR A 107 22.56 2.65 -10.40
N PHE A 108 21.39 2.17 -9.95
CA PHE A 108 21.29 1.41 -8.70
C PHE A 108 21.62 -0.09 -8.86
N GLN A 109 21.54 -0.63 -10.08
CA GLN A 109 22.07 -1.96 -10.42
C GLN A 109 23.61 -1.95 -10.41
N ASP A 110 24.25 -0.95 -11.02
CA ASP A 110 25.71 -0.75 -11.01
C ASP A 110 26.28 -0.60 -9.58
N LEU A 111 25.49 -0.05 -8.65
CA LEU A 111 25.86 0.09 -7.23
C LEU A 111 25.58 -1.18 -6.39
N GLY A 112 24.92 -2.20 -6.94
CA GLY A 112 24.50 -3.40 -6.20
C GLY A 112 23.38 -3.15 -5.19
N VAL A 113 22.50 -2.18 -5.46
CA VAL A 113 21.44 -1.70 -4.56
C VAL A 113 20.02 -2.04 -5.06
N SER A 114 19.83 -2.26 -6.37
CA SER A 114 18.57 -2.81 -6.91
C SER A 114 18.37 -4.26 -6.46
N THR A 115 17.13 -4.62 -6.13
CA THR A 115 16.79 -5.96 -5.64
C THR A 115 16.42 -6.90 -6.78
N ASN A 116 17.06 -8.07 -6.83
CA ASN A 116 16.65 -9.17 -7.70
C ASN A 116 15.33 -9.77 -7.20
N HIS A 117 14.20 -9.19 -7.60
CA HIS A 117 12.89 -9.79 -7.38
C HIS A 117 12.50 -10.68 -8.56
N GLN A 118 12.61 -11.99 -8.34
CA GLN A 118 11.90 -13.00 -9.11
C GLN A 118 10.38 -12.81 -8.86
N CYS A 119 9.58 -12.86 -9.91
CA CYS A 119 8.24 -12.29 -9.94
C CYS A 119 7.12 -13.33 -9.78
N ASP A 120 7.07 -13.98 -8.61
CA ASP A 120 5.92 -14.81 -8.23
C ASP A 120 4.73 -13.92 -7.83
N MET A 121 3.71 -13.91 -8.70
CA MET A 121 2.47 -13.12 -8.55
C MET A 121 1.43 -13.88 -7.73
N GLU A 122 1.72 -14.16 -6.46
CA GLU A 122 0.74 -14.71 -5.51
C GLU A 122 0.03 -13.62 -4.68
N PRO A 123 -1.26 -13.78 -4.32
CA PRO A 123 -1.94 -12.90 -3.39
C PRO A 123 -1.35 -13.00 -1.98
N SER A 124 -1.47 -11.93 -1.20
CA SER A 124 -0.89 -11.79 0.14
C SER A 124 -1.55 -12.70 1.20
N SER A 125 -1.17 -13.99 1.21
CA SER A 125 -1.48 -14.99 2.25
C SER A 125 -0.39 -16.08 2.31
N PRO A 126 -0.09 -16.69 3.49
CA PRO A 126 1.05 -17.60 3.63
C PRO A 126 0.75 -19.01 3.11
N ILE A 127 1.63 -19.55 2.26
CA ILE A 127 1.71 -20.97 1.90
C ILE A 127 3.18 -21.40 1.92
N SER A 128 3.45 -22.50 2.62
CA SER A 128 4.78 -23.08 2.83
C SER A 128 5.22 -23.98 1.67
N GLU A 129 6.49 -23.90 1.25
CA GLU A 129 7.14 -24.93 0.44
C GLU A 129 7.34 -26.24 1.23
N ASP A 130 6.73 -27.36 0.80
CA ASP A 130 7.33 -28.71 0.95
C ASP A 130 6.54 -29.79 0.16
N CYS A 131 7.10 -30.38 -0.92
CA CYS A 131 6.50 -31.56 -1.60
C CYS A 131 7.38 -32.40 -2.56
N MET A 132 8.59 -32.82 -2.18
CA MET A 132 9.31 -34.01 -2.72
C MET A 132 10.14 -34.63 -1.55
N GLU A 133 10.46 -35.92 -1.40
CA GLU A 133 10.54 -37.17 -2.21
C GLU A 133 10.12 -38.39 -1.31
N THR A 134 9.88 -39.66 -1.69
CA THR A 134 9.70 -40.46 -2.93
C THR A 134 8.96 -41.80 -2.57
N GLU A 135 9.13 -42.88 -3.36
CA GLU A 135 8.72 -44.29 -3.20
C GLU A 135 7.30 -44.73 -3.66
N SER A 136 7.13 -45.82 -4.42
CA SER A 136 8.07 -46.59 -5.25
C SER A 136 7.37 -47.56 -6.24
N ASP A 137 8.13 -47.96 -7.28
CA ASP A 137 8.09 -49.24 -8.01
C ASP A 137 7.09 -49.53 -9.17
N ASP A 138 7.54 -50.46 -10.03
CA ASP A 138 6.94 -51.11 -11.21
C ASP A 138 6.49 -50.26 -12.43
N GLY A 139 6.79 -50.74 -13.64
CA GLY A 139 6.49 -50.05 -14.90
C GLY A 139 6.59 -50.95 -16.14
N GLN A 140 6.34 -50.39 -17.34
CA GLN A 140 6.54 -51.10 -18.60
C GLN A 140 6.80 -50.15 -19.78
N GLU A 141 7.77 -50.49 -20.63
CA GLU A 141 8.15 -49.70 -21.81
C GLU A 141 7.15 -49.87 -22.97
N ILE A 142 6.65 -48.75 -23.52
CA ILE A 142 6.21 -48.65 -24.93
C ILE A 142 6.66 -47.29 -25.46
N GLU A 143 7.60 -47.29 -26.40
CA GLU A 143 8.01 -46.08 -27.14
C GLU A 143 6.90 -45.62 -28.10
N LEU A 144 6.69 -44.31 -28.21
CA LEU A 144 6.39 -43.65 -29.49
C LEU A 144 6.63 -42.13 -29.38
N GLU A 145 7.12 -41.53 -30.47
CA GLU A 145 7.77 -40.22 -30.46
C GLU A 145 6.81 -39.03 -30.28
N ASN A 146 7.23 -38.05 -29.49
CA ASN A 146 6.99 -36.62 -29.77
C ASN A 146 8.12 -35.77 -29.16
N ASN A 147 8.35 -34.58 -29.72
CA ASN A 147 9.65 -33.92 -29.71
C ASN A 147 9.69 -32.66 -28.84
N GLU A 148 10.10 -32.79 -27.58
CA GLU A 148 10.39 -31.65 -26.69
C GLU A 148 11.85 -31.64 -26.22
N SER A 149 12.55 -30.55 -26.51
CA SER A 149 13.94 -30.33 -26.10
C SER A 149 14.01 -29.36 -24.92
N MET A 150 13.60 -29.82 -23.72
CA MET A 150 13.89 -29.09 -22.49
C MET A 150 15.41 -29.09 -22.22
N GLY A 151 16.08 -28.01 -22.62
CA GLY A 151 17.48 -27.75 -22.27
C GLY A 151 17.57 -27.33 -20.81
N ALA A 152 18.39 -28.03 -20.02
CA ALA A 152 18.53 -27.78 -18.59
C ALA A 152 18.92 -26.32 -18.28
N CYS A 153 18.20 -25.68 -17.36
CA CYS A 153 18.40 -24.31 -16.91
C CYS A 153 19.75 -24.15 -16.18
N SER A 154 20.81 -23.89 -16.93
CA SER A 154 22.10 -23.50 -16.37
C SER A 154 21.96 -22.08 -15.81
N SER A 155 22.22 -21.89 -14.51
CA SER A 155 22.15 -20.60 -13.83
C SER A 155 23.30 -19.67 -14.26
N SER A 156 23.20 -19.13 -15.47
CA SER A 156 24.10 -18.12 -15.98
C SER A 156 23.87 -16.81 -15.23
N ASN A 157 24.81 -16.43 -14.35
CA ASN A 157 24.98 -15.03 -13.97
C ASN A 157 25.15 -14.21 -15.25
N SER A 158 24.08 -13.53 -15.66
CA SER A 158 24.10 -12.56 -16.74
C SER A 158 25.01 -11.41 -16.33
N LYS A 159 26.23 -11.41 -16.86
CA LYS A 159 27.02 -10.18 -16.93
C LYS A 159 26.20 -9.22 -17.79
N GLY A 160 25.61 -8.20 -17.17
CA GLY A 160 24.92 -7.15 -17.90
C GLY A 160 25.80 -6.61 -19.02
N ALA A 161 25.20 -6.25 -20.14
CA ALA A 161 25.94 -5.74 -21.28
C ALA A 161 26.79 -4.52 -20.86
N ASP A 162 28.09 -4.50 -21.23
CA ASP A 162 29.02 -3.41 -20.90
C ASP A 162 28.53 -2.10 -21.56
N LEU A 163 27.69 -1.34 -20.84
CA LEU A 163 27.09 -0.11 -21.36
C LEU A 163 28.17 0.98 -21.58
N PRO A 164 28.06 1.80 -22.64
CA PRO A 164 28.95 2.92 -22.87
C PRO A 164 29.07 3.86 -21.65
N LYS A 165 30.31 4.16 -21.24
CA LYS A 165 30.57 5.06 -20.11
C LYS A 165 29.91 6.42 -20.30
N GLY A 166 29.15 6.86 -19.30
CA GLY A 166 28.35 8.09 -19.34
C GLY A 166 26.96 7.96 -19.97
N LEU A 167 26.57 6.77 -20.46
CA LEU A 167 25.21 6.54 -20.98
C LEU A 167 24.14 6.69 -19.89
N VAL A 168 24.35 6.02 -18.75
CA VAL A 168 23.48 6.08 -17.57
C VAL A 168 23.35 7.52 -17.04
N GLU A 169 24.46 8.26 -16.99
CA GLU A 169 24.48 9.68 -16.64
C GLU A 169 23.74 10.56 -17.67
N SER A 170 23.86 10.25 -18.96
CA SER A 170 23.16 10.96 -20.03
C SER A 170 21.65 10.72 -20.01
N LEU A 171 21.21 9.50 -19.70
CA LEU A 171 19.81 9.14 -19.50
C LEU A 171 19.20 9.92 -18.31
N MET A 172 19.85 9.89 -17.15
CA MET A 172 19.35 10.59 -15.95
C MET A 172 19.34 12.13 -16.08
N ASN A 173 20.29 12.71 -16.82
CA ASN A 173 20.39 14.17 -16.98
C ASN A 173 19.70 14.73 -18.23
N GLY A 174 18.98 13.90 -19.01
CA GLY A 174 18.31 14.32 -20.24
C GLY A 174 19.27 14.69 -21.39
N GLY A 175 20.50 14.18 -21.35
CA GLY A 175 21.48 14.29 -22.43
C GLY A 175 21.26 13.28 -23.58
N LEU A 176 20.41 12.29 -23.36
CA LEU A 176 19.90 11.36 -24.38
C LEU A 176 18.36 11.39 -24.37
N SER A 177 17.76 11.20 -25.55
CA SER A 177 16.34 10.91 -25.74
C SER A 177 16.25 9.63 -26.56
N LEU A 178 15.41 8.69 -26.13
CA LEU A 178 15.25 7.40 -26.79
C LEU A 178 14.19 7.46 -27.91
N PRO A 179 14.25 6.57 -28.92
CA PRO A 179 13.24 6.49 -29.98
C PRO A 179 11.84 6.30 -29.39
N HIS A 180 10.84 7.06 -29.84
CA HIS A 180 9.43 6.95 -29.42
C HIS A 180 9.12 7.20 -27.92
N SER A 181 10.10 7.53 -27.06
CA SER A 181 9.85 7.74 -25.61
C SER A 181 8.85 8.86 -25.31
N ASN A 182 8.69 9.80 -26.25
CA ASN A 182 7.70 10.88 -26.19
C ASN A 182 6.24 10.41 -26.27
N GLU A 183 5.97 9.18 -26.72
CA GLU A 183 4.63 8.59 -26.74
C GLU A 183 4.22 8.12 -25.33
N PHE A 184 5.20 7.86 -24.45
CA PHE A 184 5.05 7.43 -23.05
C PHE A 184 5.25 8.60 -22.06
N ALA A 185 4.80 9.79 -22.46
CA ALA A 185 5.02 11.04 -21.72
C ALA A 185 4.48 11.01 -20.27
N MET A 186 5.38 11.21 -19.31
CA MET A 186 5.06 11.28 -17.88
C MET A 186 4.95 12.74 -17.38
N PRO A 187 4.24 12.98 -16.27
CA PRO A 187 4.27 14.26 -15.57
C PRO A 187 5.68 14.61 -15.04
N PRO A 188 6.02 15.89 -14.88
CA PRO A 188 7.33 16.30 -14.37
C PRO A 188 7.55 15.85 -12.91
N ALA A 189 8.79 15.48 -12.57
CA ALA A 189 9.21 15.16 -11.21
C ALA A 189 9.47 16.44 -10.41
N ILE A 190 8.43 17.01 -9.78
CA ILE A 190 8.56 18.21 -8.94
C ILE A 190 9.13 17.80 -7.56
N PRO A 191 10.27 18.34 -7.10
CA PRO A 191 10.87 17.96 -5.82
C PRO A 191 10.10 18.55 -4.63
N CYS A 192 10.22 17.90 -3.47
CA CYS A 192 9.60 18.33 -2.21
C CYS A 192 9.91 19.79 -1.83
N PRO A 193 8.89 20.60 -1.47
CA PRO A 193 9.10 22.00 -1.07
C PRO A 193 9.92 22.15 0.22
N GLY A 194 10.04 21.09 1.02
CA GLY A 194 10.93 21.02 2.19
C GLY A 194 12.40 20.74 1.87
N GLY A 195 12.71 20.28 0.65
CA GLY A 195 14.07 19.95 0.20
C GLY A 195 14.65 18.70 0.87
N CYS A 196 13.93 17.58 0.83
CA CYS A 196 14.34 16.30 1.43
C CYS A 196 15.14 15.36 0.52
N GLY A 197 15.21 15.63 -0.79
CA GLY A 197 15.83 14.71 -1.76
C GLY A 197 14.92 13.54 -2.16
N GLU A 198 14.27 12.89 -1.18
CA GLU A 198 13.50 11.66 -1.38
C GLU A 198 12.17 11.82 -2.13
N ALA A 199 11.37 12.85 -1.82
CA ALA A 199 9.98 12.91 -2.23
C ALA A 199 9.77 13.82 -3.46
N PHE A 200 9.07 13.27 -4.46
CA PHE A 200 8.77 13.90 -5.74
C PHE A 200 7.26 13.85 -6.04
N TYR A 201 6.78 14.76 -6.89
CA TYR A 201 5.35 14.94 -7.15
C TYR A 201 5.07 15.21 -8.62
N CYS A 202 4.00 14.61 -9.15
CA CYS A 202 3.58 14.78 -10.55
C CYS A 202 2.96 16.16 -10.83
N SER A 203 2.62 16.92 -9.79
CA SER A 203 1.99 18.24 -9.89
C SER A 203 2.19 19.05 -8.61
N LYS A 204 2.04 20.38 -8.69
CA LYS A 204 2.03 21.26 -7.51
C LYS A 204 0.92 20.88 -6.53
N SER A 205 -0.27 20.55 -7.05
CA SER A 205 -1.41 20.14 -6.21
C SER A 205 -1.13 18.87 -5.42
N CYS A 206 -0.38 17.90 -5.98
CA CYS A 206 0.04 16.71 -5.23
C CYS A 206 1.12 17.02 -4.19
N ALA A 207 2.06 17.93 -4.48
CA ALA A 207 3.04 18.40 -3.49
C ALA A 207 2.39 19.18 -2.34
N GLU A 208 1.41 20.03 -2.64
CA GLU A 208 0.62 20.80 -1.67
C GLU A 208 -0.27 19.88 -0.82
N ALA A 209 -0.93 18.89 -1.44
CA ALA A 209 -1.77 17.92 -0.74
C ALA A 209 -0.98 16.98 0.19
N ASP A 210 0.16 16.41 -0.25
CA ASP A 210 1.00 15.61 0.64
C ASP A 210 1.58 16.47 1.77
N TRP A 211 1.98 17.71 1.47
CA TRP A 211 2.50 18.63 2.48
C TRP A 211 1.47 19.01 3.54
N GLU A 212 0.23 19.33 3.15
CA GLU A 212 -0.85 19.65 4.10
C GLU A 212 -1.34 18.44 4.91
N VAL A 213 -1.29 17.23 4.36
CA VAL A 213 -1.88 16.03 4.99
C VAL A 213 -0.85 15.15 5.70
N PHE A 214 0.41 15.11 5.27
CA PHE A 214 1.43 14.19 5.80
C PHE A 214 2.82 14.83 5.97
N HIS A 215 3.37 15.37 4.89
CA HIS A 215 4.80 15.60 4.72
C HIS A 215 5.35 16.76 5.57
N LEU A 216 4.54 17.75 5.95
CA LEU A 216 4.99 18.88 6.79
C LEU A 216 5.58 18.44 8.15
N LEU A 217 5.13 17.29 8.69
CA LEU A 217 5.68 16.70 9.91
C LEU A 217 6.80 15.69 9.63
N LEU A 218 6.71 14.93 8.53
CA LEU A 218 7.62 13.82 8.20
C LEU A 218 8.83 14.21 7.32
N CYS A 219 8.89 15.46 6.84
CA CYS A 219 9.97 15.95 5.97
C CYS A 219 11.34 15.94 6.67
N THR A 220 12.29 15.17 6.14
CA THR A 220 13.71 15.14 6.53
C THR A 220 14.55 16.27 5.91
N GLY A 221 13.94 17.15 5.10
CA GLY A 221 14.65 18.16 4.32
C GLY A 221 15.26 19.31 5.11
N GLY A 222 16.11 20.10 4.43
CA GLY A 222 16.89 21.18 5.04
C GLY A 222 16.08 22.32 5.68
N LYS A 223 14.76 22.36 5.48
CA LYS A 223 13.83 23.29 6.16
C LYS A 223 13.25 22.74 7.47
N THR A 224 13.52 21.49 7.83
CA THR A 224 13.15 20.91 9.13
C THR A 224 14.25 21.18 10.16
N GLU A 225 13.83 21.53 11.39
CA GLU A 225 14.72 21.73 12.54
C GLU A 225 15.70 20.56 12.75
N PRO A 226 17.01 20.81 13.01
CA PRO A 226 18.03 19.76 13.01
C PRO A 226 17.74 18.57 13.94
N SER A 227 17.25 18.83 15.16
CA SER A 227 16.89 17.78 16.13
C SER A 227 15.69 16.94 15.67
N ARG A 228 14.64 17.59 15.15
CA ARG A 228 13.50 16.87 14.55
C ARG A 228 13.94 16.02 13.36
N ARG A 229 14.83 16.53 12.52
CA ARG A 229 15.38 15.77 11.38
C ARG A 229 16.17 14.55 11.86
N GLU A 230 16.98 14.69 12.90
CA GLU A 230 17.73 13.57 13.48
C GLU A 230 16.79 12.48 14.04
N ALA A 231 15.75 12.87 14.78
CA ALA A 231 14.73 11.95 15.28
C ALA A 231 13.93 11.27 14.15
N LEU A 232 13.53 12.01 13.10
CA LEU A 232 12.90 11.46 11.90
C LEU A 232 13.80 10.43 11.20
N LEU A 233 15.10 10.71 11.06
CA LEU A 233 16.04 9.79 10.43
C LEU A 233 16.22 8.50 11.26
N LYS A 234 16.31 8.58 12.59
CA LYS A 234 16.31 7.40 13.48
C LYS A 234 15.03 6.58 13.34
N PHE A 235 13.87 7.24 13.28
CA PHE A 235 12.57 6.59 13.09
C PHE A 235 12.47 5.88 11.72
N ILE A 236 12.86 6.56 10.63
CA ILE A 236 12.83 5.99 9.27
C ILE A 236 13.82 4.82 9.16
N GLN A 237 15.02 4.94 9.73
CA GLN A 237 16.00 3.86 9.76
C GLN A 237 15.43 2.64 10.50
N HIS A 238 14.90 2.81 11.70
CA HIS A 238 14.27 1.73 12.46
C HIS A 238 13.11 1.07 11.70
N ALA A 239 12.27 1.84 11.00
CA ALA A 239 11.19 1.29 10.19
C ALA A 239 11.72 0.46 9.01
N ASN A 240 12.71 0.96 8.26
CA ASN A 240 13.34 0.21 7.17
C ASN A 240 14.07 -1.06 7.67
N ASP A 241 14.65 -1.02 8.87
CA ASP A 241 15.40 -2.13 9.48
C ASP A 241 14.49 -3.18 10.16
N THR A 242 13.17 -2.96 10.27
CA THR A 242 12.27 -3.86 11.01
C THR A 242 10.91 -4.10 10.34
N ASN A 243 10.12 -3.06 10.06
CA ASN A 243 8.85 -3.16 9.35
C ASN A 243 8.38 -1.78 8.83
N ASP A 244 8.07 -1.68 7.53
CA ASP A 244 7.69 -0.40 6.92
C ASP A 244 6.24 0.04 7.20
N ILE A 245 5.42 -0.83 7.82
CA ILE A 245 4.08 -0.51 8.35
C ILE A 245 4.12 0.67 9.35
N PHE A 246 5.27 0.88 10.02
CA PHE A 246 5.49 2.03 10.88
C PHE A 246 5.45 3.35 10.11
N LEU A 247 5.90 3.40 8.85
CA LEU A 247 5.82 4.59 7.99
C LEU A 247 4.35 4.94 7.66
N LEU A 248 3.50 3.94 7.45
CA LEU A 248 2.05 4.12 7.28
C LEU A 248 1.40 4.61 8.59
N ALA A 249 1.78 4.05 9.73
CA ALA A 249 1.30 4.51 11.03
C ALA A 249 1.76 5.95 11.36
N ALA A 250 2.96 6.34 10.95
CA ALA A 250 3.46 7.71 11.05
C ALA A 250 2.69 8.68 10.15
N LYS A 251 2.29 8.27 8.94
CA LYS A 251 1.38 9.04 8.07
C LYS A 251 0.00 9.21 8.71
N ALA A 252 -0.58 8.15 9.29
CA ALA A 252 -1.89 8.22 9.98
C ALA A 252 -1.89 9.15 11.22
N ILE A 253 -0.84 9.11 12.04
CA ILE A 253 -0.66 10.05 13.15
C ILE A 253 -0.46 11.48 12.62
N SER A 254 0.41 11.67 11.62
CA SER A 254 0.70 13.00 11.06
C SER A 254 -0.54 13.68 10.48
N SER A 255 -1.38 12.96 9.73
CA SER A 255 -2.61 13.52 9.17
C SER A 255 -3.65 13.84 10.24
N THR A 256 -3.72 13.06 11.31
CA THR A 256 -4.55 13.38 12.47
C THR A 256 -4.06 14.65 13.17
N ILE A 257 -2.76 14.80 13.42
CA ILE A 257 -2.18 16.01 14.04
C ILE A 257 -2.37 17.25 13.15
N LEU A 258 -2.19 17.12 11.84
CA LEU A 258 -2.36 18.23 10.89
C LEU A 258 -3.84 18.63 10.73
N LYS A 259 -4.78 17.67 10.66
CA LYS A 259 -6.23 17.95 10.67
C LYS A 259 -6.64 18.59 12.01
N TYR A 260 -6.14 18.10 13.15
CA TYR A 260 -6.38 18.71 14.46
C TYR A 260 -5.94 20.18 14.50
N LYS A 261 -4.72 20.49 14.03
CA LYS A 261 -4.21 21.86 13.97
C LYS A 261 -5.07 22.77 13.07
N LYS A 262 -5.46 22.28 11.90
CA LYS A 262 -6.31 23.00 10.94
C LYS A 262 -7.71 23.32 11.54
N LEU A 263 -8.33 22.34 12.20
CA LEU A 263 -9.60 22.51 12.91
C LEU A 263 -9.47 23.45 14.11
N LYS A 264 -8.45 23.26 14.97
CA LYS A 264 -8.23 24.08 16.16
C LYS A 264 -8.00 25.55 15.81
N LEU A 265 -7.25 25.85 14.75
CA LEU A 265 -7.09 27.23 14.25
C LEU A 265 -8.43 27.82 13.78
N ALA A 266 -9.26 27.06 13.06
CA ALA A 266 -10.59 27.51 12.65
C ALA A 266 -11.52 27.78 13.84
N SER A 267 -11.50 26.95 14.88
CA SER A 267 -12.27 27.16 16.12
C SER A 267 -11.73 28.33 16.97
N SER A 268 -10.40 28.48 17.09
CA SER A 268 -9.77 29.57 17.83
C SER A 268 -10.05 30.96 17.26
N GLY A 269 -10.47 31.06 15.99
CA GLY A 269 -11.01 32.29 15.41
C GLY A 269 -12.25 32.86 16.12
N GLN A 270 -12.88 32.11 17.03
CA GLN A 270 -14.05 32.55 17.79
C GLN A 270 -13.79 32.77 19.30
N GLN A 271 -12.66 32.34 19.87
CA GLN A 271 -12.35 32.55 21.30
C GLN A 271 -10.86 32.75 21.60
N MET A 272 -10.54 33.88 22.27
CA MET A 272 -9.29 34.06 23.00
C MET A 272 -9.50 33.83 24.51
N LYS A 273 -8.76 32.88 25.11
CA LYS A 273 -7.79 33.16 26.22
C LYS A 273 -7.07 31.93 26.75
N TYR A 274 -5.98 32.21 27.48
CA TYR A 274 -5.01 31.28 28.05
C TYR A 274 -5.57 30.26 29.06
N GLY A 275 -4.90 29.10 29.14
CA GLY A 275 -5.01 28.17 30.27
C GLY A 275 -4.10 26.94 30.11
N THR A 276 -2.91 26.94 30.70
CA THR A 276 -2.01 25.78 30.69
C THR A 276 -2.47 24.75 31.73
N CYS A 277 -2.99 23.61 31.27
CA CYS A 277 -3.33 22.46 32.11
C CYS A 277 -2.90 21.17 31.37
N PRO A 278 -2.33 20.16 32.03
CA PRO A 278 -1.85 18.93 31.37
C PRO A 278 -2.97 17.94 30.99
N ILE A 279 -4.23 18.25 31.31
CA ILE A 279 -5.41 17.47 30.90
C ILE A 279 -6.00 18.10 29.64
N LEU A 280 -6.31 17.29 28.63
CA LEU A 280 -6.94 17.76 27.40
C LEU A 280 -8.37 18.20 27.73
N ASN A 281 -8.70 19.47 27.47
CA ASN A 281 -10.06 19.95 27.75
C ASN A 281 -11.08 19.35 26.76
N ASN A 282 -12.35 19.27 27.15
CA ASN A 282 -13.40 18.61 26.35
C ASN A 282 -13.56 19.17 24.92
N ALA A 283 -13.25 20.45 24.69
CA ALA A 283 -13.30 21.04 23.35
C ALA A 283 -12.12 20.55 22.49
N ASP A 284 -10.91 20.51 23.05
CA ASP A 284 -9.74 19.95 22.38
C ASP A 284 -9.87 18.45 22.12
N LEU A 285 -10.45 17.67 23.05
CA LEU A 285 -10.75 16.26 22.81
C LEU A 285 -11.78 16.08 21.67
N SER A 286 -12.81 16.92 21.62
CA SER A 286 -13.80 16.90 20.52
C SER A 286 -13.17 17.20 19.15
N ILE A 287 -12.25 18.18 19.09
CA ILE A 287 -11.49 18.50 17.87
C ILE A 287 -10.56 17.34 17.49
N LEU A 288 -9.93 16.67 18.47
CA LEU A 288 -9.08 15.49 18.22
C LEU A 288 -9.89 14.28 17.72
N LEU A 289 -11.09 14.04 18.26
CA LEU A 289 -12.00 12.99 17.80
C LEU A 289 -12.48 13.23 16.36
N GLU A 290 -12.85 14.45 15.99
CA GLU A 290 -13.17 14.76 14.59
C GLU A 290 -11.92 14.70 13.69
N ALA A 291 -10.74 15.09 14.17
CA ALA A 291 -9.50 14.91 13.41
C ALA A 291 -9.22 13.42 13.13
N TRP A 292 -9.42 12.56 14.12
CA TRP A 292 -9.22 11.11 14.09
C TRP A 292 -10.29 10.33 13.29
N LYS A 293 -11.49 10.90 13.11
CA LYS A 293 -12.67 10.28 12.47
C LYS A 293 -12.43 9.51 11.16
N PRO A 294 -11.48 9.86 10.27
CA PRO A 294 -11.19 9.03 9.10
C PRO A 294 -10.50 7.70 9.46
N ILE A 295 -9.55 7.72 10.40
CA ILE A 295 -8.82 6.53 10.86
C ILE A 295 -9.72 5.65 11.75
N SER A 296 -10.66 6.25 12.49
CA SER A 296 -11.59 5.50 13.33
C SER A 296 -12.56 4.59 12.54
N MET A 297 -12.72 4.76 11.22
CA MET A 297 -13.68 4.01 10.37
C MET A 297 -13.14 2.72 9.70
N GLY A 298 -11.82 2.49 9.74
CA GLY A 298 -11.24 1.18 9.39
C GLY A 298 -11.53 0.12 10.46
N HIS A 299 -11.56 -1.18 10.10
CA HIS A 299 -11.61 -2.24 11.10
C HIS A 299 -10.30 -2.25 11.89
N LYS A 300 -10.34 -2.42 13.22
CA LYS A 300 -9.15 -2.28 14.07
C LYS A 300 -9.12 -3.33 15.17
N ARG A 301 -7.98 -4.02 15.25
CA ARG A 301 -7.50 -4.77 16.42
C ARG A 301 -6.07 -4.29 16.69
N ARG A 302 -5.45 -4.67 17.81
CA ARG A 302 -4.04 -4.35 18.06
C ARG A 302 -3.18 -5.31 17.24
N TRP A 303 -2.12 -4.80 16.63
CA TRP A 303 -1.22 -5.56 15.76
C TRP A 303 -0.81 -6.93 16.34
N TRP A 304 -0.29 -6.95 17.57
CA TRP A 304 0.13 -8.18 18.25
C TRP A 304 -1.03 -9.12 18.61
N ASP A 305 -2.29 -8.68 18.58
CA ASP A 305 -3.48 -9.54 18.74
C ASP A 305 -4.02 -10.07 17.39
N CYS A 306 -3.49 -9.62 16.24
CA CYS A 306 -4.12 -9.90 14.93
C CYS A 306 -3.19 -10.19 13.75
N ILE A 307 -1.87 -9.97 13.86
CA ILE A 307 -0.91 -10.53 12.90
C ILE A 307 -0.98 -12.07 12.95
N ALA A 308 -0.77 -12.74 11.82
CA ALA A 308 -0.60 -14.19 11.77
C ALA A 308 0.59 -14.65 12.64
N LEU A 309 0.63 -15.94 13.00
CA LEU A 309 1.87 -16.58 13.41
C LEU A 309 2.62 -17.00 12.14
N PRO A 310 3.92 -16.68 12.00
CA PRO A 310 4.78 -17.28 10.97
C PRO A 310 4.82 -18.81 11.12
N ASP A 311 5.18 -19.55 10.06
CA ASP A 311 5.18 -21.03 10.11
C ASP A 311 6.32 -21.62 10.96
N ASP A 312 7.42 -20.89 11.17
CA ASP A 312 8.45 -21.21 12.18
C ASP A 312 8.00 -20.87 13.63
N VAL A 313 6.88 -20.16 13.74
CA VAL A 313 6.05 -19.80 14.90
C VAL A 313 5.47 -20.95 15.74
N GLU A 314 6.27 -21.86 16.32
CA GLU A 314 5.73 -22.89 17.24
C GLU A 314 4.65 -22.30 18.19
N PRO A 315 3.43 -22.88 18.32
CA PRO A 315 2.38 -22.35 19.19
C PRO A 315 2.77 -22.25 20.68
N SER A 316 3.81 -22.99 21.09
CA SER A 316 4.45 -22.89 22.42
C SER A 316 5.06 -21.49 22.67
N ASN A 317 5.48 -20.81 21.61
CA ASN A 317 6.25 -19.56 21.61
C ASN A 317 5.41 -18.33 21.23
N GLU A 318 4.13 -18.47 20.87
CA GLU A 318 3.24 -17.36 20.47
C GLU A 318 3.34 -16.16 21.43
N ALA A 319 3.27 -16.42 22.75
CA ALA A 319 3.30 -15.35 23.76
C ALA A 319 4.61 -14.55 23.76
N ALA A 320 5.73 -15.16 23.35
CA ALA A 320 7.01 -14.48 23.17
C ALA A 320 7.02 -13.66 21.87
N PHE A 321 6.52 -14.22 20.77
CA PHE A 321 6.37 -13.51 19.48
C PHE A 321 5.46 -12.28 19.62
N ARG A 322 4.26 -12.41 20.22
CA ARG A 322 3.36 -11.27 20.48
C ARG A 322 4.04 -10.18 21.32
N MET A 323 4.90 -10.56 22.27
CA MET A 323 5.66 -9.62 23.09
C MET A 323 6.73 -8.88 22.29
N GLN A 324 7.48 -9.57 21.43
CA GLN A 324 8.49 -8.95 20.55
C GLN A 324 7.85 -7.93 19.58
N ILE A 325 6.74 -8.28 18.93
CA ILE A 325 5.97 -7.38 18.06
C ILE A 325 5.52 -6.12 18.83
N ARG A 326 5.07 -6.29 20.08
CA ARG A 326 4.67 -5.15 20.95
C ARG A 326 5.85 -4.28 21.39
N GLU A 327 7.01 -4.87 21.67
CA GLU A 327 8.23 -4.14 22.04
C GLU A 327 8.80 -3.35 20.86
N MET A 328 8.78 -3.93 19.65
CA MET A 328 9.15 -3.28 18.39
C MET A 328 8.23 -2.08 18.11
N ALA A 329 6.91 -2.25 18.20
CA ALA A 329 5.94 -1.17 18.08
C ALA A 329 6.16 -0.05 19.11
N PHE A 330 6.54 -0.39 20.35
CA PHE A 330 6.83 0.61 21.38
C PHE A 330 8.12 1.40 21.12
N MET A 331 9.17 0.77 20.62
CA MET A 331 10.41 1.45 20.19
C MET A 331 10.12 2.44 19.07
N SER A 332 9.46 1.97 18.01
CA SER A 332 9.04 2.77 16.87
C SER A 332 8.20 3.98 17.28
N LEU A 333 7.25 3.78 18.21
CA LEU A 333 6.43 4.84 18.79
C LEU A 333 7.25 5.90 19.57
N GLN A 334 8.29 5.52 20.30
CA GLN A 334 9.13 6.52 20.99
C GLN A 334 9.95 7.37 20.01
N LEU A 335 10.51 6.76 18.96
CA LEU A 335 11.24 7.47 17.91
C LEU A 335 10.32 8.43 17.13
N LEU A 336 9.11 7.98 16.78
CA LEU A 336 8.09 8.81 16.13
C LEU A 336 7.66 9.97 17.04
N LYS A 337 7.52 9.72 18.35
CA LYS A 337 7.19 10.75 19.34
C LYS A 337 8.30 11.80 19.45
N GLU A 338 9.57 11.41 19.54
CA GLU A 338 10.71 12.35 19.56
C GLU A 338 10.70 13.28 18.32
N ALA A 339 10.28 12.75 17.17
CA ALA A 339 10.16 13.50 15.92
C ALA A 339 8.94 14.44 15.84
N ILE A 340 7.72 13.95 16.05
CA ILE A 340 6.48 14.66 15.66
C ILE A 340 5.50 14.96 16.80
N PHE A 341 5.95 14.91 18.06
CA PHE A 341 5.10 15.18 19.23
C PHE A 341 4.32 16.52 19.13
N ASP A 342 3.05 16.47 19.49
CA ASP A 342 2.22 17.65 19.74
C ASP A 342 1.43 17.52 21.03
N VAL A 343 1.48 18.54 21.88
CA VAL A 343 0.83 18.54 23.20
C VAL A 343 -0.70 18.48 23.11
N GLY A 344 -1.31 18.98 22.04
CA GLY A 344 -2.75 18.87 21.80
C GLY A 344 -3.19 17.49 21.32
N CYS A 345 -2.24 16.63 20.95
CA CYS A 345 -2.46 15.30 20.39
C CYS A 345 -1.73 14.20 21.20
N GLU A 346 -1.28 14.47 22.43
CA GLU A 346 -0.51 13.51 23.23
C GLU A 346 -1.14 12.10 23.35
N PRO A 347 -2.47 11.92 23.47
CA PRO A 347 -3.10 10.60 23.46
C PRO A 347 -2.82 9.75 22.21
N LEU A 348 -2.50 10.35 21.05
CA LEU A 348 -2.14 9.59 19.84
C LEU A 348 -0.82 8.83 19.98
N PHE A 349 0.04 9.23 20.93
CA PHE A 349 1.31 8.56 21.23
C PHE A 349 1.14 7.48 22.33
N SER A 350 -0.07 6.96 22.49
CA SER A 350 -0.39 5.74 23.24
C SER A 350 0.06 4.49 22.48
N LEU A 351 0.54 3.48 23.20
CA LEU A 351 0.91 2.19 22.59
C LEU A 351 -0.34 1.44 22.11
N GLU A 352 -1.44 1.54 22.86
CA GLU A 352 -2.72 0.96 22.45
C GLU A 352 -3.26 1.67 21.18
N ILE A 353 -3.16 3.00 21.06
CA ILE A 353 -3.53 3.70 19.81
C ILE A 353 -2.64 3.25 18.64
N TYR A 354 -1.31 3.25 18.83
CA TYR A 354 -0.37 2.88 17.76
C TYR A 354 -0.56 1.44 17.29
N GLY A 355 -0.75 0.50 18.23
CA GLY A 355 -1.06 -0.90 17.93
C GLY A 355 -2.37 -1.07 17.14
N HIS A 356 -3.40 -0.27 17.42
CA HIS A 356 -4.64 -0.26 16.64
C HIS A 356 -4.51 0.45 15.28
N ILE A 357 -3.56 1.36 15.09
CA ILE A 357 -3.26 1.94 13.76
C ILE A 357 -2.58 0.89 12.89
N ILE A 358 -1.57 0.20 13.42
CA ILE A 358 -0.84 -0.84 12.67
C ILE A 358 -1.80 -1.99 12.32
N GLY A 359 -2.52 -2.53 13.30
CA GLY A 359 -3.57 -3.54 13.07
C GLY A 359 -4.79 -3.06 12.27
N MET A 360 -4.89 -1.76 11.95
CA MET A 360 -5.82 -1.28 10.92
C MET A 360 -5.30 -1.62 9.53
N PHE A 361 -4.02 -1.38 9.27
CA PHE A 361 -3.41 -1.65 7.97
C PHE A 361 -3.40 -3.16 7.71
N GLU A 362 -2.86 -3.96 8.63
CA GLU A 362 -2.83 -5.44 8.54
C GLU A 362 -4.20 -6.06 8.16
N LEU A 363 -5.30 -5.56 8.72
CA LEU A 363 -6.64 -6.14 8.54
C LEU A 363 -7.49 -5.47 7.43
N ASN A 364 -6.98 -4.46 6.73
CA ASN A 364 -7.77 -3.69 5.76
C ASN A 364 -7.01 -3.25 4.49
N ASN A 365 -5.70 -3.50 4.39
CA ASN A 365 -4.87 -3.08 3.26
C ASN A 365 -5.35 -3.71 1.94
N LEU A 366 -5.05 -3.00 0.86
CA LEU A 366 -4.95 -3.57 -0.49
C LEU A 366 -3.60 -3.16 -1.07
N ASP A 367 -2.98 -4.06 -1.83
CA ASP A 367 -1.70 -3.78 -2.48
C ASP A 367 -1.84 -2.63 -3.49
N LEU A 368 -0.94 -1.66 -3.36
CA LEU A 368 -0.85 -0.51 -4.24
C LEU A 368 0.11 -0.88 -5.38
N VAL A 369 -0.47 -1.23 -6.52
CA VAL A 369 0.25 -1.50 -7.77
C VAL A 369 -0.01 -0.39 -8.78
N VAL A 370 1.03 0.07 -9.49
CA VAL A 370 0.91 0.92 -10.69
C VAL A 370 1.88 0.39 -11.75
N ALA A 371 1.38 0.03 -12.93
CA ALA A 371 2.16 -0.58 -14.02
C ALA A 371 3.34 0.30 -14.48
N SER A 372 4.40 -0.34 -14.98
CA SER A 372 5.63 0.32 -15.40
C SER A 372 5.47 0.93 -16.80
N PRO A 373 5.60 2.25 -17.00
CA PRO A 373 5.60 2.83 -18.35
C PRO A 373 6.85 2.45 -19.16
N VAL A 374 7.86 1.83 -18.53
CA VAL A 374 9.03 1.26 -19.21
C VAL A 374 8.68 -0.08 -19.85
N GLU A 375 7.73 -0.82 -19.29
CA GLU A 375 7.17 -2.04 -19.89
C GLU A 375 6.37 -1.71 -21.15
N ASP A 376 5.37 -0.83 -21.02
CA ASP A 376 4.57 -0.30 -22.14
C ASP A 376 5.46 0.14 -23.31
N TYR A 377 6.56 0.84 -22.97
CA TYR A 377 7.54 1.36 -23.92
C TYR A 377 8.31 0.26 -24.66
N PHE A 378 8.87 -0.73 -23.97
CA PHE A 378 9.62 -1.81 -24.63
C PHE A 378 8.71 -2.73 -25.44
N LEU A 379 7.48 -3.00 -24.97
CA LEU A 379 6.47 -3.73 -25.75
C LEU A 379 6.14 -3.00 -27.05
N TYR A 380 5.90 -1.69 -27.01
CA TYR A 380 5.67 -0.87 -28.21
C TYR A 380 6.83 -0.93 -29.20
N ILE A 381 8.10 -0.89 -28.73
CA ILE A 381 9.26 -1.03 -29.62
C ILE A 381 9.31 -2.43 -30.27
N ASP A 382 8.88 -3.48 -29.56
CA ASP A 382 8.79 -4.83 -30.14
C ASP A 382 7.68 -4.96 -31.19
N GLU A 383 6.55 -4.27 -31.01
CA GLU A 383 5.43 -4.23 -31.97
C GLU A 383 5.70 -3.38 -33.23
N LEU A 384 6.80 -2.60 -33.28
CA LEU A 384 7.13 -1.79 -34.46
C LEU A 384 7.38 -2.64 -35.72
N SER A 385 7.02 -2.10 -36.87
CA SER A 385 7.31 -2.72 -38.18
C SER A 385 8.73 -2.42 -38.65
N SER A 386 9.33 -3.33 -39.43
CA SER A 386 10.57 -3.06 -40.18
C SER A 386 10.32 -1.96 -41.23
N PRO A 387 11.25 -0.99 -41.44
CA PRO A 387 12.57 -0.84 -40.81
C PRO A 387 12.54 0.22 -39.67
N TYR A 388 11.44 0.35 -38.93
CA TYR A 388 11.35 1.25 -37.77
C TYR A 388 11.85 0.55 -36.51
N LYS A 389 11.43 -0.71 -36.29
CA LYS A 389 11.90 -1.57 -35.18
C LYS A 389 13.42 -1.67 -35.12
N GLU A 390 14.05 -2.13 -36.21
CA GLU A 390 15.51 -2.30 -36.33
C GLU A 390 16.30 -1.05 -35.88
N ARG A 391 15.89 0.14 -36.35
CA ARG A 391 16.53 1.43 -36.01
C ARG A 391 16.22 1.92 -34.60
N ALA A 392 15.18 1.40 -33.95
CA ALA A 392 14.93 1.64 -32.54
C ALA A 392 15.78 0.68 -31.69
N GLU A 393 15.77 -0.62 -32.02
CA GLU A 393 16.55 -1.66 -31.33
C GLU A 393 18.07 -1.40 -31.38
N GLU A 394 18.60 -0.79 -32.45
CA GLU A 394 19.98 -0.28 -32.52
C GLU A 394 20.38 0.60 -31.31
N ILE A 395 19.41 1.27 -30.67
CA ILE A 395 19.62 2.17 -29.52
C ILE A 395 19.05 1.56 -28.23
N THR A 396 17.88 0.91 -28.30
CA THR A 396 17.14 0.46 -27.11
C THR A 396 17.54 -0.94 -26.66
N ARG A 397 18.02 -1.81 -27.56
CA ARG A 397 18.28 -3.22 -27.22
C ARG A 397 19.38 -3.40 -26.18
N PRO A 398 20.52 -2.67 -26.22
CA PRO A 398 21.53 -2.74 -25.16
C PRO A 398 21.00 -2.32 -23.78
N LEU A 399 19.99 -1.44 -23.72
CA LEU A 399 19.36 -1.04 -22.46
C LEU A 399 18.41 -2.12 -21.93
N LEU A 400 17.63 -2.77 -22.81
CA LEU A 400 16.79 -3.91 -22.44
C LEU A 400 17.64 -5.10 -21.97
N ASP A 401 18.68 -5.46 -22.73
CA ASP A 401 19.61 -6.55 -22.41
C ASP A 401 20.40 -6.28 -21.11
N ALA A 402 20.60 -5.01 -20.72
CA ALA A 402 21.22 -4.62 -19.45
C ALA A 402 20.24 -4.59 -18.27
N LEU A 403 18.97 -4.24 -18.50
CA LEU A 403 17.91 -4.33 -17.48
C LEU A 403 17.52 -5.78 -17.18
N GLY A 404 17.60 -6.69 -18.16
CA GLY A 404 17.00 -8.02 -18.05
C GLY A 404 15.51 -7.93 -17.73
N ASP A 405 14.99 -8.88 -16.95
CA ASP A 405 13.57 -8.93 -16.54
C ASP A 405 13.11 -7.71 -15.72
N SER A 406 14.05 -6.91 -15.21
CA SER A 406 13.75 -5.82 -14.29
C SER A 406 13.06 -4.59 -14.93
N TYR A 407 12.93 -4.54 -16.26
CA TYR A 407 12.26 -3.45 -17.00
C TYR A 407 10.76 -3.31 -16.65
N SER A 408 10.10 -4.41 -16.32
CA SER A 408 8.67 -4.48 -16.01
C SER A 408 8.32 -4.24 -14.54
N ILE A 409 9.30 -4.01 -13.65
CA ILE A 409 9.02 -3.77 -12.22
C ILE A 409 8.09 -2.56 -12.06
N CYS A 410 6.86 -2.88 -11.65
CA CYS A 410 5.79 -1.93 -11.36
C CYS A 410 6.06 -1.19 -10.04
N CYS A 411 5.40 -0.04 -9.85
CA CYS A 411 5.42 0.61 -8.55
C CYS A 411 4.58 -0.20 -7.56
N GLN A 412 5.21 -0.66 -6.47
CA GLN A 412 4.58 -1.45 -5.41
C GLN A 412 4.54 -0.69 -4.08
N GLY A 413 3.50 -0.95 -3.30
CA GLY A 413 3.28 -0.32 -2.02
C GLY A 413 2.06 -0.87 -1.31
N THR A 414 1.72 -0.24 -0.20
CA THR A 414 0.64 -0.67 0.69
C THR A 414 -0.24 0.53 1.04
N ALA A 415 -1.57 0.37 0.98
CA ALA A 415 -2.51 1.46 1.22
C ALA A 415 -3.87 1.00 1.77
N PHE A 416 -4.51 1.90 2.53
CA PHE A 416 -5.86 1.73 3.08
C PHE A 416 -6.87 2.55 2.26
N PHE A 417 -7.88 1.89 1.70
CA PHE A 417 -8.88 2.45 0.79
C PHE A 417 -10.27 2.40 1.46
N PRO A 418 -10.77 3.51 2.03
CA PRO A 418 -11.86 3.46 3.00
C PRO A 418 -13.20 2.95 2.45
N LEU A 419 -13.45 3.00 1.13
CA LEU A 419 -14.63 2.41 0.50
C LEU A 419 -14.38 0.97 0.04
N GLN A 420 -13.18 0.65 -0.48
CA GLN A 420 -12.83 -0.72 -0.87
C GLN A 420 -12.71 -1.65 0.35
N SER A 421 -12.13 -1.19 1.47
CA SER A 421 -12.11 -1.90 2.77
C SER A 421 -13.49 -1.94 3.47
N CYS A 422 -14.56 -1.85 2.69
CA CYS A 422 -15.96 -2.13 3.07
C CYS A 422 -16.65 -3.11 2.10
N MET A 423 -15.96 -3.62 1.06
CA MET A 423 -16.45 -4.65 0.16
C MET A 423 -16.22 -6.03 0.80
N ASN A 424 -17.25 -6.84 0.94
CA ASN A 424 -17.15 -8.15 1.57
C ASN A 424 -16.63 -9.23 0.60
N HIS A 425 -16.07 -10.29 1.19
CA HIS A 425 -15.57 -11.43 0.45
C HIS A 425 -16.67 -12.30 -0.17
N SER A 426 -16.41 -12.83 -1.36
CA SER A 426 -17.13 -13.98 -1.93
C SER A 426 -16.18 -14.82 -2.80
N CYS A 427 -16.16 -16.15 -2.63
CA CYS A 427 -15.48 -17.07 -3.58
C CYS A 427 -16.24 -17.21 -4.91
N TYR A 428 -17.34 -16.48 -5.09
CA TYR A 428 -17.95 -16.21 -6.39
C TYR A 428 -18.31 -14.72 -6.44
N PRO A 429 -17.31 -13.84 -6.68
CA PRO A 429 -17.49 -12.41 -6.58
C PRO A 429 -18.41 -11.84 -7.68
N ASN A 430 -18.72 -10.55 -7.60
CA ASN A 430 -19.31 -9.79 -8.70
C ASN A 430 -18.45 -8.60 -9.17
N ALA A 431 -17.35 -8.32 -8.47
CA ALA A 431 -16.36 -7.34 -8.86
C ALA A 431 -14.93 -7.81 -8.51
N LYS A 432 -13.91 -7.18 -9.09
CA LYS A 432 -12.51 -7.35 -8.69
C LYS A 432 -11.74 -6.04 -8.70
N ALA A 433 -10.64 -6.00 -7.94
CA ALA A 433 -9.60 -4.99 -8.16
C ALA A 433 -8.92 -5.24 -9.51
N PHE A 434 -8.81 -4.21 -10.34
CA PHE A 434 -8.18 -4.30 -11.66
C PHE A 434 -7.73 -2.91 -12.14
N LYS A 435 -6.48 -2.78 -12.57
CA LYS A 435 -5.96 -1.58 -13.23
C LYS A 435 -6.24 -1.67 -14.73
N ARG A 436 -6.80 -0.61 -15.30
CA ARG A 436 -6.99 -0.44 -16.74
C ARG A 436 -5.89 0.48 -17.28
N GLU A 437 -5.67 0.52 -18.59
CA GLU A 437 -4.58 1.27 -19.24
C GLU A 437 -4.57 2.78 -18.92
N GLU A 438 -5.74 3.36 -18.59
CA GLU A 438 -5.84 4.76 -18.15
C GLU A 438 -5.56 4.99 -16.65
N ASP A 439 -5.56 3.96 -15.82
CA ASP A 439 -5.48 4.04 -14.35
C ASP A 439 -4.03 4.10 -13.84
N ARG A 440 -3.29 5.06 -14.38
CA ARG A 440 -1.85 5.31 -14.14
C ARG A 440 -1.57 6.00 -12.80
N ASP A 441 -2.27 5.60 -11.74
CA ASP A 441 -2.15 6.13 -10.38
C ASP A 441 -2.46 5.05 -9.34
N GLY A 442 -2.16 5.32 -8.06
CA GLY A 442 -2.33 4.38 -6.95
C GLY A 442 -3.76 4.23 -6.41
N GLN A 443 -4.81 4.79 -7.06
CA GLN A 443 -6.18 4.59 -6.58
C GLN A 443 -6.65 3.14 -6.78
N ALA A 444 -7.40 2.58 -5.83
CA ALA A 444 -7.99 1.25 -5.98
C ALA A 444 -9.12 1.31 -7.01
N THR A 445 -8.94 0.63 -8.14
CA THR A 445 -9.92 0.56 -9.23
C THR A 445 -10.63 -0.78 -9.16
N ILE A 446 -11.97 -0.75 -9.04
CA ILE A 446 -12.83 -1.92 -8.95
C ILE A 446 -13.74 -1.96 -10.18
N ILE A 447 -13.71 -3.07 -10.90
CA ILE A 447 -14.57 -3.33 -12.07
C ILE A 447 -15.54 -4.48 -11.79
N ALA A 448 -16.71 -4.47 -12.44
CA ALA A 448 -17.67 -5.56 -12.36
C ALA A 448 -17.23 -6.77 -13.19
N LEU A 449 -17.29 -7.97 -12.61
CA LEU A 449 -17.01 -9.27 -13.25
C LEU A 449 -18.24 -9.88 -13.92
N ARG A 450 -19.43 -9.41 -13.55
CA ARG A 450 -20.74 -9.81 -14.08
C ARG A 450 -21.73 -8.66 -13.83
N PRO A 451 -22.93 -8.64 -14.44
CA PRO A 451 -23.93 -7.64 -14.12
C PRO A 451 -24.24 -7.59 -12.61
N ILE A 452 -24.31 -6.39 -12.05
CA ILE A 452 -24.64 -6.12 -10.65
C ILE A 452 -25.94 -5.32 -10.61
N HIS A 453 -26.94 -5.82 -9.87
CA HIS A 453 -28.26 -5.22 -9.81
C HIS A 453 -28.42 -4.18 -8.68
N PRO A 454 -29.29 -3.16 -8.82
CA PRO A 454 -29.58 -2.23 -7.73
C PRO A 454 -30.11 -2.97 -6.51
N GLY A 455 -29.44 -2.79 -5.36
CA GLY A 455 -29.69 -3.49 -4.11
C GLY A 455 -28.75 -4.67 -3.84
N GLU A 456 -28.02 -5.18 -4.83
CA GLU A 456 -27.01 -6.24 -4.68
C GLU A 456 -25.79 -5.73 -3.89
N GLU A 457 -25.12 -6.63 -3.17
CA GLU A 457 -23.87 -6.35 -2.47
C GLU A 457 -22.69 -6.50 -3.45
N VAL A 458 -21.79 -5.52 -3.49
CA VAL A 458 -20.55 -5.57 -4.25
C VAL A 458 -19.53 -6.37 -3.46
N THR A 459 -19.14 -7.52 -4.02
CA THR A 459 -18.25 -8.49 -3.40
C THR A 459 -17.05 -8.76 -4.29
N ILE A 460 -15.89 -8.88 -3.64
CA ILE A 460 -14.59 -9.18 -4.25
C ILE A 460 -14.08 -10.51 -3.66
N SER A 461 -13.12 -11.17 -4.30
CA SER A 461 -12.33 -12.18 -3.59
C SER A 461 -11.24 -11.51 -2.73
N TYR A 462 -10.76 -12.23 -1.71
CA TYR A 462 -9.65 -11.84 -0.83
C TYR A 462 -8.45 -12.80 -1.00
N ILE A 463 -8.65 -13.90 -1.74
CA ILE A 463 -7.80 -15.08 -1.88
C ILE A 463 -7.93 -15.55 -3.34
N ASP A 464 -7.15 -16.53 -3.77
CA ASP A 464 -7.51 -17.26 -5.00
C ASP A 464 -8.85 -18.01 -4.78
N GLU A 465 -9.82 -17.73 -5.65
CA GLU A 465 -11.12 -18.37 -5.64
C GLU A 465 -11.14 -19.77 -6.26
N ASP A 466 -10.15 -20.16 -7.06
CA ASP A 466 -10.10 -21.46 -7.74
C ASP A 466 -9.42 -22.58 -6.93
N LEU A 467 -8.77 -22.25 -5.81
CA LEU A 467 -8.32 -23.22 -4.81
C LEU A 467 -9.47 -24.13 -4.30
N PRO A 468 -9.19 -25.38 -3.89
CA PRO A 468 -10.16 -26.28 -3.25
C PRO A 468 -10.87 -25.68 -2.02
N PHE A 469 -12.11 -26.10 -1.77
CA PHE A 469 -12.96 -25.62 -0.68
C PHE A 469 -12.23 -25.53 0.67
N ASP A 470 -11.56 -26.59 1.12
CA ASP A 470 -10.88 -26.63 2.42
C ASP A 470 -9.70 -25.66 2.51
N GLN A 471 -8.97 -25.43 1.42
CA GLN A 471 -7.89 -24.43 1.36
C GLN A 471 -8.47 -23.01 1.44
N ARG A 472 -9.52 -22.71 0.68
CA ARG A 472 -10.23 -21.42 0.80
C ARG A 472 -10.83 -21.21 2.19
N ARG A 473 -11.27 -22.29 2.86
CA ARG A 473 -11.75 -22.26 4.25
C ARG A 473 -10.64 -22.01 5.26
N ALA A 474 -9.41 -22.46 5.00
CA ALA A 474 -8.23 -22.18 5.81
C ALA A 474 -7.79 -20.72 5.66
N LEU A 475 -7.54 -20.24 4.43
CA LEU A 475 -7.08 -18.88 4.16
C LEU A 475 -8.07 -17.80 4.67
N LEU A 476 -9.38 -18.09 4.68
CA LEU A 476 -10.38 -17.17 5.20
C LEU A 476 -10.54 -17.19 6.74
N ALA A 477 -9.88 -18.12 7.44
CA ALA A 477 -9.98 -18.23 8.89
C ALA A 477 -9.36 -17.02 9.62
N ASP A 478 -8.26 -16.47 9.11
CA ASP A 478 -7.55 -15.32 9.71
C ASP A 478 -8.36 -14.02 9.66
N TYR A 479 -9.19 -13.85 8.62
CA TYR A 479 -10.18 -12.78 8.54
C TYR A 479 -11.31 -12.94 9.58
N GLY A 480 -11.40 -14.09 10.25
CA GLY A 480 -12.26 -14.32 11.41
C GLY A 480 -13.74 -14.51 11.07
N PHE A 481 -14.07 -15.00 9.88
CA PHE A 481 -15.45 -15.29 9.46
C PHE A 481 -15.57 -16.63 8.71
N GLU A 482 -16.79 -17.16 8.63
CA GLU A 482 -17.08 -18.32 7.80
C GLU A 482 -17.70 -17.88 6.47
N CYS A 483 -17.05 -18.22 5.34
CA CYS A 483 -17.60 -17.93 4.03
C CYS A 483 -18.83 -18.78 3.72
N ARG A 484 -19.96 -18.12 3.48
CA ARG A 484 -21.25 -18.73 3.10
C ARG A 484 -21.75 -18.20 1.75
N CYS A 485 -20.82 -17.92 0.83
CA CYS A 485 -21.15 -17.56 -0.55
C CYS A 485 -21.74 -18.75 -1.33
N PRO A 486 -22.38 -18.54 -2.50
CA PRO A 486 -22.99 -19.62 -3.28
C PRO A 486 -22.03 -20.78 -3.62
N LYS A 487 -20.77 -20.49 -4.00
CA LYS A 487 -19.74 -21.51 -4.29
C LYS A 487 -19.48 -22.37 -3.06
N CYS A 488 -19.22 -21.75 -1.91
CA CYS A 488 -19.00 -22.47 -0.64
C CYS A 488 -20.25 -23.21 -0.12
N LEU A 489 -21.47 -22.75 -0.40
CA LEU A 489 -22.70 -23.48 -0.03
C LEU A 489 -23.00 -24.66 -0.98
N GLN A 490 -22.46 -24.67 -2.19
CA GLN A 490 -22.56 -25.77 -3.15
C GLN A 490 -21.46 -26.82 -2.96
N GLU A 491 -20.25 -26.39 -2.55
CA GLU A 491 -19.09 -27.26 -2.30
C GLU A 491 -19.04 -27.82 -0.86
N HIS A 492 -19.92 -27.38 0.04
CA HIS A 492 -19.99 -27.91 1.41
C HIS A 492 -20.47 -29.37 1.41
N PRO A 493 -19.74 -30.31 2.03
CA PRO A 493 -20.14 -31.72 2.15
C PRO A 493 -21.27 -31.96 3.17
#